data_AF-A0A948F2S1-F1
#
_entry.id   AF-A0A948F2S1-F1
#
_cell.length_a   1.000
_cell.length_b   1.000
_cell.length_c   1.000
_cell.angle_alpha   90.00
_cell.angle_beta   90.00
_cell.angle_gamma   90.00
#
_symmetry.space_group_name_H-M   'P 1'
#
loop_
_entity.id
_entity.type
_entity.pdbx_description
1 polymer ?
#
loop_
_entity_poly.entity_id
_entity_poly.type
_entity_poly.pdbx_seq_one_letter_code
_entity_poly.pdbx_strand_id
1 'polypeptide(L)'
;MPLQEVASFQVSRLEILDEQGNVDKELEPDLTRDQLIELYRHMVWGRITDERMLNLQRQGRIGTFGPSTGQEAAHCAPMFAATDRDWFVGAFREHGARLMRGESLLRQLVYFNGYEEGNVNEEGSSPRNLPISVIVGAQPLHAVGLAYAMRLKGEPESAALAFMGDGATSEGDFHEALNFASVWNLPVVFVVQNNQWAISVPRAKQTRSGTIAQKAIAYGMHGVQVDGNDALAMYVATREALERGRRGEGPTLIEAVTYRLMMHTTADDQYKYRTEEEEKVWWQRDPLLRFRKYLEARKFWSEKDQAALEEELKARLAEINAILRKNGEPETPLNIEGGKDYRKLAEPYQSRP
;
A
#
# COMPACT_ATOMS: atom_id res chain seq x y z
N MET A 1 -37.11 30.21 13.84
CA MET A 1 -36.03 30.72 12.98
C MET A 1 -35.94 29.78 11.78
N PRO A 2 -36.04 30.24 10.52
CA PRO A 2 -35.83 29.36 9.38
C PRO A 2 -34.38 28.88 9.38
N LEU A 3 -34.17 27.58 9.13
CA LEU A 3 -32.82 27.05 8.92
C LEU A 3 -32.23 27.72 7.67
N GLN A 4 -31.03 28.29 7.79
CA GLN A 4 -30.26 28.83 6.67
C GLN A 4 -29.10 27.87 6.38
N GLU A 5 -28.92 27.52 5.11
CA GLU A 5 -27.74 26.77 4.68
C GLU A 5 -26.50 27.66 4.81
N VAL A 6 -25.50 27.18 5.58
CA VAL A 6 -24.24 27.91 5.85
C VAL A 6 -23.08 27.42 4.99
N ALA A 7 -23.12 26.18 4.51
CA ALA A 7 -22.12 25.57 3.65
C ALA A 7 -22.67 24.30 2.99
N SER A 8 -22.15 23.98 1.81
CA SER A 8 -22.37 22.72 1.10
C SER A 8 -21.02 22.15 0.64
N PHE A 9 -20.90 20.83 0.63
CA PHE A 9 -19.64 20.15 0.33
C PHE A 9 -19.90 18.97 -0.62
N GLN A 10 -18.90 18.64 -1.42
CA GLN A 10 -18.95 17.53 -2.38
C GLN A 10 -17.74 16.62 -2.19
N VAL A 11 -17.93 15.34 -2.48
CA VAL A 11 -16.86 14.33 -2.51
C VAL A 11 -16.88 13.67 -3.88
N SER A 12 -15.75 13.71 -4.58
CA SER A 12 -15.60 13.12 -5.91
C SER A 12 -15.09 11.68 -5.81
N ARG A 13 -15.47 10.84 -6.79
CA ARG A 13 -14.91 9.51 -7.01
C ARG A 13 -14.11 9.48 -8.31
N LEU A 14 -12.90 8.93 -8.27
CA LEU A 14 -12.04 8.74 -9.44
C LEU A 14 -11.95 7.26 -9.81
N GLU A 15 -12.20 6.97 -11.08
CA GLU A 15 -12.01 5.68 -11.75
C GLU A 15 -11.58 6.02 -13.19
N ILE A 16 -10.48 5.44 -13.65
CA ILE A 16 -9.84 5.69 -14.95
C ILE A 16 -9.88 4.42 -15.81
N LEU A 17 -9.67 3.27 -15.19
CA LEU A 17 -9.73 1.96 -15.80
C LEU A 17 -10.95 1.24 -15.21
N ASP A 18 -11.85 0.64 -16.01
CA ASP A 18 -12.97 -0.17 -15.49
C ASP A 18 -12.56 -1.64 -15.22
N GLU A 19 -13.43 -2.46 -14.64
CA GLU A 19 -13.14 -3.88 -14.28
C GLU A 19 -12.89 -4.79 -15.52
N GLN A 20 -13.29 -4.34 -16.71
CA GLN A 20 -13.00 -4.99 -17.99
C GLN A 20 -11.68 -4.54 -18.62
N GLY A 21 -11.00 -3.54 -18.03
CA GLY A 21 -9.74 -2.99 -18.53
C GLY A 21 -9.94 -1.93 -19.61
N ASN A 22 -11.13 -1.34 -19.74
CA ASN A 22 -11.35 -0.20 -20.62
C ASN A 22 -10.89 1.08 -19.91
N VAL A 23 -10.12 1.90 -20.60
CA VAL A 23 -9.53 3.13 -20.05
C VAL A 23 -10.30 4.37 -20.52
N ASP A 24 -10.55 5.30 -19.60
CA ASP A 24 -10.89 6.69 -19.90
C ASP A 24 -9.63 7.42 -20.37
N LYS A 25 -9.56 7.64 -21.69
CA LYS A 25 -8.39 8.24 -22.34
C LYS A 25 -8.14 9.69 -21.94
N GLU A 26 -9.14 10.42 -21.45
CA GLU A 26 -8.98 11.81 -21.04
C GLU A 26 -8.31 11.93 -19.66
N LEU A 27 -8.44 10.88 -18.83
CA LEU A 27 -7.87 10.83 -17.48
C LEU A 27 -6.60 9.97 -17.42
N GLU A 28 -6.31 9.22 -18.47
CA GLU A 28 -5.16 8.33 -18.56
C GLU A 28 -3.82 9.06 -18.32
N PRO A 29 -2.98 8.61 -17.38
CA PRO A 29 -1.71 9.27 -17.12
C PRO A 29 -0.72 9.05 -18.26
N ASP A 30 0.14 10.04 -18.50
CA ASP A 30 1.27 9.97 -19.41
C ASP A 30 2.43 9.15 -18.80
N LEU A 31 2.18 7.85 -18.63
CA LEU A 31 3.18 6.85 -18.27
C LEU A 31 3.65 6.13 -19.53
N THR A 32 4.97 5.97 -19.65
CA THR A 32 5.54 5.20 -20.76
C THR A 32 5.16 3.73 -20.67
N ARG A 33 5.29 3.01 -21.80
CA ARG A 33 5.10 1.55 -21.84
C ARG A 33 5.89 0.85 -20.74
N ASP A 34 7.15 1.24 -20.54
CA ASP A 34 8.05 0.58 -19.60
C ASP A 34 7.64 0.87 -18.16
N GLN A 35 7.20 2.10 -17.84
CA GLN A 35 6.66 2.45 -16.52
C GLN A 35 5.36 1.69 -16.20
N LEU A 36 4.47 1.54 -17.19
CA LEU A 36 3.26 0.75 -17.01
C LEU A 36 3.57 -0.73 -16.74
N ILE A 37 4.53 -1.30 -17.49
CA ILE A 37 5.00 -2.67 -17.27
C ILE A 37 5.66 -2.80 -15.89
N GLU A 38 6.48 -1.85 -15.48
CA GLU A 38 7.14 -1.85 -14.17
C GLU A 38 6.13 -1.82 -13.02
N LEU A 39 5.12 -0.95 -13.09
CA LEU A 39 4.03 -0.91 -12.11
C LEU A 39 3.31 -2.26 -12.02
N TYR A 40 2.98 -2.88 -13.17
CA TYR A 40 2.37 -4.21 -13.18
C TYR A 40 3.27 -5.26 -12.52
N ARG A 41 4.56 -5.27 -12.84
CA ARG A 41 5.54 -6.20 -12.27
C ARG A 41 5.65 -6.05 -10.74
N HIS A 42 5.61 -4.83 -10.21
CA HIS A 42 5.59 -4.59 -8.77
C HIS A 42 4.33 -5.14 -8.10
N MET A 43 3.15 -4.94 -8.71
CA MET A 43 1.91 -5.51 -8.18
C MET A 43 1.94 -7.05 -8.18
N VAL A 44 2.40 -7.67 -9.28
CA VAL A 44 2.55 -9.15 -9.37
C VAL A 44 3.56 -9.66 -8.33
N TRP A 45 4.67 -8.95 -8.13
CA TRP A 45 5.65 -9.32 -7.12
C TRP A 45 5.10 -9.24 -5.70
N GLY A 46 4.25 -8.24 -5.42
CA GLY A 46 3.50 -8.15 -4.17
C GLY A 46 2.60 -9.36 -3.92
N ARG A 47 1.81 -9.78 -4.92
CA ARG A 47 0.95 -10.99 -4.86
C ARG A 47 1.76 -12.26 -4.60
N ILE A 48 2.83 -12.47 -5.35
CA ILE A 48 3.68 -13.66 -5.22
C ILE A 48 4.36 -13.71 -3.84
N THR A 49 4.73 -12.55 -3.30
CA THR A 49 5.25 -12.43 -1.94
C THR A 49 4.20 -12.86 -0.91
N ASP A 50 2.97 -12.36 -1.04
CA ASP A 50 1.84 -12.69 -0.18
C ASP A 50 1.56 -14.21 -0.16
N GLU A 51 1.51 -14.83 -1.34
CA GLU A 51 1.33 -16.27 -1.52
C GLU A 51 2.49 -17.08 -0.92
N ARG A 52 3.73 -16.59 -1.08
CA ARG A 52 4.91 -17.24 -0.49
C ARG A 52 4.85 -17.21 1.02
N MET A 53 4.55 -16.05 1.60
CA MET A 53 4.40 -15.88 3.04
C MET A 53 3.28 -16.77 3.60
N LEU A 54 2.15 -16.86 2.90
CA LEU A 54 1.05 -17.74 3.29
C LEU A 54 1.46 -19.21 3.33
N ASN A 55 2.19 -19.68 2.30
CA ASN A 55 2.69 -21.03 2.26
C ASN A 55 3.71 -21.32 3.37
N LEU A 56 4.58 -20.37 3.68
CA LEU A 56 5.53 -20.47 4.79
C LEU A 56 4.82 -20.52 6.14
N GLN A 57 3.79 -19.69 6.34
CA GLN A 57 3.01 -19.67 7.57
C GLN A 57 2.27 -20.99 7.79
N ARG A 58 1.67 -21.56 6.73
CA ARG A 58 1.03 -22.90 6.77
C ARG A 58 2.00 -24.03 7.08
N GLN A 59 3.28 -23.86 6.76
CA GLN A 59 4.35 -24.79 7.10
C GLN A 59 4.89 -24.57 8.53
N GLY A 60 4.40 -23.56 9.26
CA GLY A 60 4.88 -23.22 10.60
C GLY A 60 6.22 -22.48 10.62
N ARG A 61 6.65 -21.93 9.47
CA ARG A 61 7.99 -21.33 9.29
C ARG A 61 8.04 -19.82 9.46
N ILE A 62 6.88 -19.17 9.52
CA ILE A 62 6.73 -17.78 9.94
C ILE A 62 5.49 -17.68 10.84
N GLY A 63 5.41 -16.59 11.61
CA GLY A 63 4.27 -16.26 12.44
C GLY A 63 3.09 -15.69 11.65
N THR A 64 2.17 -15.06 12.37
CA THR A 64 0.96 -14.46 11.80
C THR A 64 1.31 -13.21 10.99
N PHE A 65 0.74 -13.11 9.79
CA PHE A 65 0.81 -11.90 8.98
C PHE A 65 -0.55 -11.56 8.36
N GLY A 66 -0.69 -10.34 7.84
CA GLY A 66 -1.89 -9.86 7.15
C GLY A 66 -1.72 -9.92 5.63
N PRO A 67 -2.46 -10.79 4.91
CA PRO A 67 -2.33 -10.87 3.46
C PRO A 67 -2.85 -9.63 2.74
N SER A 68 -2.19 -9.20 1.66
CA SER A 68 -2.55 -8.00 0.90
C SER A 68 -3.30 -8.27 -0.41
N THR A 69 -3.50 -9.54 -0.76
CA THR A 69 -4.23 -9.98 -1.96
C THR A 69 -5.52 -9.18 -2.20
N GLY A 70 -5.58 -8.53 -3.37
CA GLY A 70 -6.70 -7.68 -3.80
C GLY A 70 -6.49 -6.19 -3.57
N GLN A 71 -5.42 -5.78 -2.87
CA GLN A 71 -5.11 -4.40 -2.52
C GLN A 71 -3.80 -3.91 -3.17
N GLU A 72 -3.22 -4.66 -4.10
CA GLU A 72 -1.90 -4.38 -4.68
C GLU A 72 -1.85 -2.99 -5.34
N ALA A 73 -2.86 -2.65 -6.13
CA ALA A 73 -2.96 -1.32 -6.75
C ALA A 73 -3.05 -0.20 -5.69
N ALA A 74 -3.74 -0.46 -4.57
CA ALA A 74 -3.98 0.53 -3.53
C ALA A 74 -2.71 0.93 -2.75
N HIS A 75 -1.63 0.14 -2.81
CA HIS A 75 -0.36 0.50 -2.18
C HIS A 75 0.82 0.58 -3.16
N CYS A 76 0.87 -0.23 -4.22
CA CYS A 76 1.94 -0.14 -5.22
C CYS A 76 1.82 1.10 -6.10
N ALA A 77 0.62 1.46 -6.57
CA ALA A 77 0.47 2.63 -7.45
C ALA A 77 0.73 3.97 -6.74
N PRO A 78 0.28 4.19 -5.49
CA PRO A 78 0.71 5.34 -4.70
C PRO A 78 2.22 5.39 -4.49
N MET A 79 2.85 4.24 -4.24
CA MET A 79 4.29 4.18 -4.05
C MET A 79 5.08 4.40 -5.36
N PHE A 80 4.50 4.03 -6.51
CA PHE A 80 5.04 4.35 -7.83
C PHE A 80 4.96 5.85 -8.16
N ALA A 81 3.96 6.55 -7.62
CA ALA A 81 3.80 8.00 -7.77
C ALA A 81 4.74 8.81 -6.86
N ALA A 82 5.23 8.23 -5.77
CA ALA A 82 6.14 8.90 -4.86
C ALA A 82 7.61 8.74 -5.27
N THR A 83 8.46 9.55 -4.67
CA THR A 83 9.90 9.66 -4.95
C THR A 83 10.72 9.20 -3.76
N ASP A 84 12.04 9.09 -3.93
CA ASP A 84 12.97 8.79 -2.83
C ASP A 84 13.06 9.89 -1.77
N ARG A 85 12.53 11.08 -2.06
CA ARG A 85 12.46 12.20 -1.12
C ARG A 85 11.28 12.09 -0.15
N ASP A 86 10.25 11.35 -0.56
CA ASP A 86 9.04 11.19 0.21
C ASP A 86 9.23 10.13 1.30
N TRP A 87 8.55 10.33 2.44
CA TRP A 87 8.46 9.32 3.48
C TRP A 87 7.34 8.34 3.20
N PHE A 88 7.66 7.06 3.27
CA PHE A 88 6.67 5.99 3.31
C PHE A 88 6.41 5.60 4.76
N VAL A 89 5.15 5.72 5.19
CA VAL A 89 4.66 5.35 6.51
C VAL A 89 3.60 4.26 6.34
N GLY A 90 4.07 3.04 6.17
CA GLY A 90 3.23 1.85 6.01
C GLY A 90 2.67 1.31 7.33
N ALA A 91 1.59 0.55 7.23
CA ALA A 91 1.12 -0.34 8.27
C ALA A 91 1.77 -1.72 8.06
N PHE A 92 0.98 -2.79 8.21
CA PHE A 92 1.43 -4.19 8.15
C PHE A 92 0.96 -4.96 6.90
N ARG A 93 0.31 -4.29 5.94
CA ARG A 93 -0.29 -4.95 4.76
C ARG A 93 0.31 -4.48 3.43
N GLU A 94 1.12 -3.44 3.43
CA GLU A 94 1.65 -2.82 2.21
C GLU A 94 2.93 -3.54 1.73
N HIS A 95 2.92 -4.88 1.67
CA HIS A 95 4.08 -5.71 1.34
C HIS A 95 4.69 -5.31 -0.01
N GLY A 96 3.86 -5.08 -1.03
CA GLY A 96 4.29 -4.63 -2.36
C GLY A 96 5.00 -3.29 -2.34
N ALA A 97 4.46 -2.30 -1.60
CA ALA A 97 5.05 -0.98 -1.49
C ALA A 97 6.39 -1.02 -0.73
N ARG A 98 6.50 -1.85 0.30
CA ARG A 98 7.76 -2.09 1.02
C ARG A 98 8.85 -2.65 0.10
N LEU A 99 8.50 -3.63 -0.73
CA LEU A 99 9.41 -4.19 -1.73
C LEU A 99 9.87 -3.13 -2.74
N MET A 100 8.98 -2.22 -3.16
CA MET A 100 9.32 -1.09 -4.02
C MET A 100 10.27 -0.08 -3.36
N ARG A 101 10.22 0.04 -2.02
CA ARG A 101 11.15 0.87 -1.24
C ARG A 101 12.49 0.21 -0.92
N GLY A 102 12.75 -0.94 -1.54
CA GLY A 102 13.99 -1.68 -1.40
C GLY A 102 14.07 -2.55 -0.15
N GLU A 103 12.97 -2.72 0.58
CA GLU A 103 12.90 -3.72 1.66
C GLU A 103 12.90 -5.12 1.03
N SER A 104 13.83 -6.00 1.43
CA SER A 104 13.84 -7.36 0.89
C SER A 104 12.70 -8.22 1.46
N LEU A 105 12.26 -9.22 0.70
CA LEU A 105 11.34 -10.24 1.21
C LEU A 105 11.93 -10.94 2.46
N LEU A 106 13.25 -11.10 2.53
CA LEU A 106 13.89 -11.70 3.70
C LEU A 106 13.61 -10.92 4.98
N ARG A 107 13.65 -9.58 4.93
CA ARG A 107 13.32 -8.71 6.08
C ARG A 107 11.88 -8.87 6.53
N GLN A 108 10.94 -8.89 5.58
CA GLN A 108 9.54 -9.15 5.90
C GLN A 108 9.36 -10.53 6.55
N LEU A 109 10.01 -11.57 6.03
CA LEU A 109 9.95 -12.91 6.63
C LEU A 109 10.52 -12.96 8.04
N VAL A 110 11.62 -12.24 8.30
CA VAL A 110 12.22 -12.13 9.64
C VAL A 110 11.28 -11.41 10.61
N TYR A 111 10.71 -10.28 10.18
CA TYR A 111 9.76 -9.52 10.99
C TYR A 111 8.52 -10.35 11.34
N PHE A 112 7.86 -10.95 10.35
CA PHE A 112 6.68 -11.78 10.58
C PHE A 112 6.97 -13.11 11.28
N ASN A 113 8.24 -13.44 11.46
CA ASN A 113 8.66 -14.52 12.35
C ASN A 113 8.96 -14.06 13.79
N GLY A 114 8.69 -12.80 14.12
CA GLY A 114 8.78 -12.26 15.48
C GLY A 114 10.09 -11.56 15.82
N TYR A 115 10.91 -11.23 14.82
CA TYR A 115 12.22 -10.59 15.01
C TYR A 115 12.22 -9.15 14.48
N GLU A 116 12.36 -8.17 15.38
CA GLU A 116 12.37 -6.74 15.05
C GLU A 116 13.57 -6.31 14.19
N GLU A 117 14.61 -7.15 14.08
CA GLU A 117 15.69 -6.95 13.11
C GLU A 117 15.16 -6.93 11.67
N GLY A 118 14.03 -7.57 11.41
CA GLY A 118 13.32 -7.47 10.12
C GLY A 118 12.84 -6.04 9.80
N ASN A 119 12.65 -5.19 10.82
CA ASN A 119 12.20 -3.80 10.67
C ASN A 119 13.34 -2.79 10.46
N VAL A 120 14.60 -3.25 10.43
CA VAL A 120 15.75 -2.38 10.17
C VAL A 120 15.94 -2.23 8.66
N ASN A 121 15.87 -0.99 8.18
CA ASN A 121 16.15 -0.66 6.78
C ASN A 121 17.52 -1.20 6.34
N GLU A 122 17.53 -1.93 5.23
CA GLU A 122 18.75 -2.51 4.67
C GLU A 122 19.61 -1.47 3.95
N GLU A 123 20.90 -1.77 3.82
CA GLU A 123 21.78 -0.97 2.97
C GLU A 123 21.26 -1.00 1.52
N GLY A 124 21.09 0.17 0.91
CA GLY A 124 20.49 0.32 -0.42
C GLY A 124 18.96 0.40 -0.44
N SER A 125 18.27 0.18 0.70
CA SER A 125 16.85 0.53 0.82
C SER A 125 16.66 2.03 1.07
N SER A 126 15.46 2.55 0.82
CA SER A 126 15.19 3.97 1.08
C SER A 126 15.32 4.29 2.57
N PRO A 127 16.10 5.32 2.96
CA PRO A 127 16.20 5.74 4.35
C PRO A 127 14.91 6.41 4.85
N ARG A 128 13.96 6.70 3.94
CA ARG A 128 12.66 7.31 4.21
C ARG A 128 11.53 6.27 4.19
N ASN A 129 11.78 5.15 4.84
CA ASN A 129 10.84 4.05 5.08
C ASN A 129 10.72 3.85 6.59
N LEU A 130 9.52 4.02 7.15
CA LEU A 130 9.29 3.72 8.56
C LEU A 130 9.08 2.20 8.78
N PRO A 131 9.54 1.67 9.94
CA PRO A 131 9.35 0.27 10.28
C PRO A 131 7.87 -0.11 10.32
N ILE A 132 7.58 -1.40 10.21
CA ILE A 132 6.22 -1.92 10.37
C ILE A 132 5.76 -1.63 11.80
N SER A 133 4.61 -0.96 11.91
CA SER A 133 3.85 -0.84 13.16
C SER A 133 2.48 -1.47 12.98
N VAL A 134 2.16 -2.41 13.86
CA VAL A 134 0.85 -3.09 13.92
C VAL A 134 -0.18 -2.32 14.75
N ILE A 135 0.22 -1.20 15.37
CA ILE A 135 -0.68 -0.34 16.15
C ILE A 135 -1.62 0.37 15.18
N VAL A 136 -2.91 0.08 15.31
CA VAL A 136 -3.96 0.65 14.47
C VAL A 136 -4.04 2.16 14.72
N GLY A 137 -3.97 2.95 13.66
CA GLY A 137 -4.16 4.41 13.74
C GLY A 137 -2.91 5.22 14.10
N ALA A 138 -1.76 4.59 14.37
CA ALA A 138 -0.53 5.32 14.72
C ALA A 138 0.18 5.99 13.51
N GLN A 139 0.02 5.41 12.32
CA GLN A 139 0.71 5.80 11.08
C GLN A 139 0.47 7.28 10.69
N PRO A 140 -0.78 7.81 10.73
CA PRO A 140 -1.08 9.20 10.42
C PRO A 140 -0.28 10.22 11.24
N LEU A 141 -0.19 10.05 12.56
CA LEU A 141 0.51 10.99 13.43
C LEU A 141 2.02 11.01 13.17
N HIS A 142 2.61 9.83 12.91
CA HIS A 142 4.02 9.77 12.52
C HIS A 142 4.29 10.50 11.19
N ALA A 143 3.41 10.35 10.20
CA ALA A 143 3.53 11.09 8.94
C ALA A 143 3.43 12.60 9.13
N VAL A 144 2.52 13.07 10.01
CA VAL A 144 2.41 14.49 10.38
C VAL A 144 3.70 15.00 11.02
N GLY A 145 4.28 14.25 11.97
CA GLY A 145 5.55 14.62 12.61
C GLY A 145 6.69 14.71 11.61
N LEU A 146 6.80 13.75 10.68
CA LEU A 146 7.78 13.76 9.60
C LEU A 146 7.59 14.97 8.67
N ALA A 147 6.36 15.25 8.25
CA ALA A 147 6.06 16.40 7.40
C ALA A 147 6.35 17.75 8.07
N TYR A 148 6.05 17.86 9.36
CA TYR A 148 6.44 19.02 10.15
C TYR A 148 7.96 19.18 10.22
N ALA A 149 8.70 18.08 10.43
CA ALA A 149 10.15 18.10 10.43
C ALA A 149 10.74 18.48 9.06
N MET A 150 10.19 17.99 7.95
CA MET A 150 10.59 18.36 6.59
C MET A 150 10.41 19.85 6.34
N ARG A 151 9.30 20.43 6.81
CA ARG A 151 9.06 21.87 6.72
C ARG A 151 10.12 22.68 7.49
N LEU A 152 10.45 22.27 8.72
CA LEU A 152 11.48 22.93 9.53
C LEU A 152 12.88 22.83 8.90
N LYS A 153 13.17 21.73 8.20
CA LYS A 153 14.44 21.51 7.48
C LYS A 153 14.51 22.21 6.12
N GLY A 154 13.40 22.81 5.64
CA GLY A 154 13.35 23.43 4.32
C GLY A 154 13.45 22.41 3.19
N GLU A 155 12.71 21.31 3.27
CA GLU A 155 12.64 20.27 2.23
C GLU A 155 11.31 20.35 1.44
N PRO A 156 11.11 21.36 0.57
CA PRO A 156 9.81 21.60 -0.09
C PRO A 156 9.42 20.51 -1.09
N GLU A 157 10.39 19.74 -1.59
CA GLU A 157 10.17 18.66 -2.54
C GLU A 157 9.75 17.33 -1.89
N SER A 158 9.66 17.29 -0.55
CA SER A 158 9.40 16.06 0.20
C SER A 158 8.00 16.07 0.82
N ALA A 159 7.31 14.93 0.74
CA ALA A 159 6.01 14.68 1.38
C ALA A 159 6.03 13.40 2.22
N ALA A 160 4.99 13.16 3.01
CA ALA A 160 4.81 11.91 3.77
C ALA A 160 3.52 11.21 3.33
N LEU A 161 3.62 9.92 3.00
CA LEU A 161 2.49 9.08 2.62
C LEU A 161 2.21 8.11 3.77
N ALA A 162 1.05 8.25 4.41
CA ALA A 162 0.58 7.38 5.48
C ALA A 162 -0.45 6.39 4.97
N PHE A 163 -0.23 5.10 5.19
CA PHE A 163 -1.18 4.04 4.85
C PHE A 163 -1.91 3.55 6.10
N MET A 164 -3.21 3.30 5.97
CA MET A 164 -4.03 2.72 7.02
C MET A 164 -5.26 2.01 6.44
N GLY A 165 -5.94 1.19 7.24
CA GLY A 165 -7.22 0.59 6.86
C GLY A 165 -8.43 1.46 7.23
N ASP A 166 -9.61 1.13 6.72
CA ASP A 166 -10.89 1.75 7.11
C ASP A 166 -11.14 1.70 8.63
N GLY A 167 -10.76 0.59 9.27
CA GLY A 167 -10.84 0.42 10.72
C GLY A 167 -10.10 1.51 11.50
N ALA A 168 -8.92 1.91 11.04
CA ALA A 168 -8.10 2.92 11.69
C ALA A 168 -8.73 4.31 11.71
N THR A 169 -9.71 4.57 10.84
CA THR A 169 -10.37 5.89 10.75
C THR A 169 -11.37 6.18 11.88
N SER A 170 -11.50 5.25 12.83
CA SER A 170 -12.26 5.42 14.07
C SER A 170 -11.36 5.60 15.30
N GLU A 171 -10.04 5.49 15.15
CA GLU A 171 -9.09 5.79 16.23
C GLU A 171 -8.93 7.30 16.40
N GLY A 172 -8.68 7.75 17.63
CA GLY A 172 -8.48 9.17 17.95
C GLY A 172 -7.32 9.79 17.17
N ASP A 173 -6.20 9.07 17.07
CA ASP A 173 -4.98 9.47 16.38
C ASP A 173 -5.22 9.85 14.91
N PHE A 174 -6.18 9.21 14.23
CA PHE A 174 -6.58 9.57 12.87
C PHE A 174 -7.13 11.00 12.83
N HIS A 175 -8.04 11.33 13.74
CA HIS A 175 -8.68 12.64 13.83
C HIS A 175 -7.68 13.74 14.21
N GLU A 176 -6.77 13.43 15.14
CA GLU A 176 -5.69 14.34 15.54
C GLU A 176 -4.73 14.62 14.39
N ALA A 177 -4.33 13.59 13.64
CA ALA A 177 -3.43 13.73 12.51
C ALA A 177 -4.05 14.58 11.39
N LEU A 178 -5.32 14.34 11.02
CA LEU A 178 -5.98 15.16 10.00
C LEU A 178 -6.06 16.63 10.43
N ASN A 179 -6.40 16.89 11.69
CA ASN A 179 -6.45 18.24 12.24
C ASN A 179 -5.10 18.95 12.17
N PHE A 180 -4.03 18.33 12.69
CA PHE A 180 -2.69 18.94 12.69
C PHE A 180 -2.14 19.14 11.28
N ALA A 181 -2.32 18.18 10.38
CA ALA A 181 -1.89 18.31 8.99
C ALA A 181 -2.55 19.51 8.30
N SER A 182 -3.87 19.67 8.48
CA SER A 182 -4.63 20.78 7.90
C SER A 182 -4.26 22.13 8.50
N VAL A 183 -4.23 22.23 9.84
CA VAL A 183 -3.91 23.49 10.54
C VAL A 183 -2.55 24.06 10.10
N TRP A 184 -1.62 23.19 9.74
CA TRP A 184 -0.27 23.56 9.33
C TRP A 184 -0.01 23.47 7.82
N ASN A 185 -1.01 23.14 7.00
CA ASN A 185 -0.86 22.89 5.56
C ASN A 185 0.35 21.99 5.23
N LEU A 186 0.49 20.87 5.94
CA LEU A 186 1.62 19.98 5.78
C LEU A 186 1.50 19.11 4.51
N PRO A 187 2.63 18.75 3.86
CA PRO A 187 2.65 17.86 2.71
C PRO A 187 2.45 16.40 3.14
N VAL A 188 1.23 16.05 3.56
CA VAL A 188 0.84 14.70 3.97
C VAL A 188 -0.26 14.16 3.07
N VAL A 189 -0.05 12.95 2.57
CA VAL A 189 -1.08 12.17 1.85
C VAL A 189 -1.50 11.01 2.75
N PHE A 190 -2.76 11.00 3.16
CA PHE A 190 -3.35 9.91 3.93
C PHE A 190 -4.05 8.96 2.97
N VAL A 191 -3.52 7.75 2.81
CA VAL A 191 -4.11 6.70 1.98
C VAL A 191 -4.84 5.70 2.89
N VAL A 192 -6.17 5.76 2.86
CA VAL A 192 -7.02 4.79 3.55
C VAL A 192 -7.39 3.68 2.57
N GLN A 193 -6.84 2.50 2.79
CA GLN A 193 -7.25 1.27 2.10
C GLN A 193 -8.57 0.78 2.71
N ASN A 194 -9.67 1.30 2.16
CA ASN A 194 -11.01 0.87 2.52
C ASN A 194 -11.28 -0.48 1.88
N ASN A 195 -10.92 -1.56 2.57
CA ASN A 195 -11.06 -2.93 2.11
C ASN A 195 -12.37 -3.59 2.57
N GLN A 196 -13.32 -2.76 3.00
CA GLN A 196 -14.66 -3.07 3.50
C GLN A 196 -14.74 -3.71 4.89
N TRP A 197 -13.61 -4.07 5.52
CA TRP A 197 -13.60 -4.91 6.72
C TRP A 197 -12.46 -4.60 7.71
N ALA A 198 -12.83 -4.17 8.92
CA ALA A 198 -11.94 -4.14 10.08
C ALA A 198 -12.05 -5.47 10.87
N ILE A 199 -11.17 -6.42 10.55
CA ILE A 199 -11.26 -7.82 10.99
C ILE A 199 -12.60 -8.43 10.53
N SER A 200 -13.61 -8.44 11.40
CA SER A 200 -14.96 -8.95 11.19
C SER A 200 -16.04 -7.85 11.26
N VAL A 201 -15.64 -6.61 11.56
CA VAL A 201 -16.55 -5.46 11.57
C VAL A 201 -16.64 -4.90 10.15
N PRO A 202 -17.81 -4.98 9.48
CA PRO A 202 -17.97 -4.41 8.16
C PRO A 202 -17.95 -2.89 8.22
N ARG A 203 -17.51 -2.24 7.15
CA ARG A 203 -17.42 -0.79 7.02
C ARG A 203 -18.70 -0.06 7.47
N ALA A 204 -19.87 -0.60 7.14
CA ALA A 204 -21.17 -0.02 7.50
C ALA A 204 -21.45 0.03 9.01
N LYS A 205 -20.80 -0.85 9.80
CA LYS A 205 -20.83 -0.83 11.27
C LYS A 205 -19.67 -0.03 11.87
N GLN A 206 -18.63 0.25 11.09
CA GLN A 206 -17.44 0.94 11.58
C GLN A 206 -17.60 2.46 11.64
N THR A 207 -18.31 3.05 10.68
CA THR A 207 -18.55 4.50 10.67
C THR A 207 -19.86 4.85 9.97
N ARG A 208 -20.52 5.92 10.43
CA ARG A 208 -21.80 6.39 9.85
C ARG A 208 -21.60 7.23 8.58
N SER A 209 -20.40 7.74 8.35
CA SER A 209 -20.06 8.54 7.19
C SER A 209 -20.46 7.86 5.87
N GLY A 210 -20.90 8.59 4.86
CA GLY A 210 -21.26 8.04 3.54
C GLY A 210 -20.04 7.46 2.82
N THR A 211 -18.92 8.19 2.85
CA THR A 211 -17.60 7.75 2.38
C THR A 211 -16.56 7.98 3.49
N ILE A 212 -15.35 7.45 3.38
CA ILE A 212 -14.23 7.85 4.27
C ILE A 212 -13.63 9.16 3.78
N ALA A 213 -13.55 9.38 2.47
CA ALA A 213 -13.07 10.63 1.89
C ALA A 213 -13.81 11.87 2.44
N GLN A 214 -15.12 11.76 2.75
CA GLN A 214 -15.88 12.85 3.34
C GLN A 214 -15.36 13.32 4.71
N LYS A 215 -14.61 12.48 5.44
CA LYS A 215 -14.05 12.86 6.75
C LYS A 215 -13.07 14.03 6.59
N ALA A 216 -12.43 14.19 5.43
CA ALA A 216 -11.56 15.31 5.11
C ALA A 216 -12.26 16.68 5.22
N ILE A 217 -13.55 16.74 4.89
CA ILE A 217 -14.36 17.97 4.92
C ILE A 217 -14.36 18.59 6.31
N ALA A 218 -14.45 17.76 7.37
CA ALA A 218 -14.45 18.23 8.75
C ALA A 218 -13.15 18.94 9.15
N TYR A 219 -12.07 18.73 8.39
CA TYR A 219 -10.74 19.29 8.63
C TYR A 219 -10.32 20.30 7.56
N GLY A 220 -11.24 20.75 6.70
CA GLY A 220 -10.92 21.66 5.58
C GLY A 220 -9.89 21.09 4.61
N MET A 221 -9.78 19.75 4.55
CA MET A 221 -8.80 19.02 3.77
C MET A 221 -9.41 18.55 2.45
N HIS A 222 -8.60 18.42 1.39
CA HIS A 222 -9.05 17.76 0.17
C HIS A 222 -9.28 16.26 0.43
N GLY A 223 -10.47 15.77 0.10
CA GLY A 223 -10.83 14.36 0.22
C GLY A 223 -11.31 13.82 -1.12
N VAL A 224 -10.73 12.70 -1.56
CA VAL A 224 -11.11 12.03 -2.81
C VAL A 224 -11.32 10.54 -2.58
N GLN A 225 -12.41 10.00 -3.12
CA GLN A 225 -12.60 8.57 -3.20
C GLN A 225 -12.01 8.06 -4.51
N VAL A 226 -11.31 6.95 -4.49
CA VAL A 226 -10.66 6.36 -5.66
C VAL A 226 -11.00 4.88 -5.71
N ASP A 227 -11.21 4.34 -6.90
CA ASP A 227 -11.21 2.89 -7.06
C ASP A 227 -9.81 2.34 -6.71
N GLY A 228 -9.68 1.68 -5.57
CA GLY A 228 -8.41 1.18 -5.05
C GLY A 228 -7.84 0.00 -5.85
N ASN A 229 -8.64 -0.61 -6.73
CA ASN A 229 -8.21 -1.68 -7.63
C ASN A 229 -7.87 -1.15 -9.03
N ASP A 230 -7.98 0.16 -9.25
CA ASP A 230 -7.53 0.85 -10.44
C ASP A 230 -6.17 1.50 -10.20
N ALA A 231 -5.12 0.87 -10.71
CA ALA A 231 -3.75 1.34 -10.53
C ALA A 231 -3.48 2.70 -11.22
N LEU A 232 -4.20 3.03 -12.31
CA LEU A 232 -4.04 4.33 -12.98
C LEU A 232 -4.68 5.43 -12.13
N ALA A 233 -5.90 5.21 -11.63
CA ALA A 233 -6.59 6.16 -10.75
C ALA A 233 -5.82 6.39 -9.45
N MET A 234 -5.32 5.33 -8.82
CA MET A 234 -4.51 5.43 -7.61
C MET A 234 -3.19 6.20 -7.84
N TYR A 235 -2.52 5.97 -8.97
CA TYR A 235 -1.34 6.73 -9.37
C TYR A 235 -1.66 8.22 -9.56
N VAL A 236 -2.68 8.55 -10.35
CA VAL A 236 -3.08 9.94 -10.65
C VAL A 236 -3.48 10.69 -9.39
N ALA A 237 -4.35 10.10 -8.56
CA ALA A 237 -4.81 10.72 -7.33
C ALA A 237 -3.66 10.96 -6.34
N THR A 238 -2.74 10.00 -6.23
CA THR A 238 -1.60 10.13 -5.32
C THR A 238 -0.60 11.17 -5.83
N ARG A 239 -0.31 11.19 -7.14
CA ARG A 239 0.57 12.20 -7.73
C ARG A 239 0.05 13.61 -7.49
N GLU A 240 -1.23 13.87 -7.79
CA GLU A 240 -1.85 15.18 -7.53
C GLU A 240 -1.85 15.53 -6.03
N ALA A 241 -2.13 14.56 -5.14
CA ALA A 241 -2.09 14.78 -3.70
C ALA A 241 -0.69 15.16 -3.20
N LEU A 242 0.36 14.52 -3.72
CA LEU A 242 1.76 14.84 -3.40
C LEU A 242 2.13 16.22 -3.90
N GLU A 243 1.79 16.55 -5.16
CA GLU A 243 2.06 17.87 -5.73
C GLU A 243 1.31 18.98 -4.98
N ARG A 244 0.03 18.76 -4.63
CA ARG A 244 -0.74 19.68 -3.77
C ARG A 244 -0.03 19.96 -2.44
N GLY A 245 0.42 18.89 -1.77
CA GLY A 245 1.19 19.01 -0.54
C GLY A 245 2.46 19.85 -0.72
N ARG A 246 3.25 19.56 -1.75
CA ARG A 246 4.50 20.29 -2.06
C ARG A 246 4.26 21.77 -2.42
N ARG A 247 3.14 22.09 -3.07
CA ARG A 247 2.71 23.49 -3.34
C ARG A 247 2.24 24.24 -2.11
N GLY A 248 2.18 23.60 -0.93
CA GLY A 248 1.70 24.20 0.31
C GLY A 248 0.19 24.40 0.36
N GLU A 249 -0.55 23.74 -0.54
CA GLU A 249 -2.01 23.77 -0.59
C GLU A 249 -2.67 22.83 0.44
N GLY A 250 -1.85 22.19 1.27
CA GLY A 250 -2.28 21.35 2.38
C GLY A 250 -2.36 19.86 2.06
N PRO A 251 -2.75 19.05 3.08
CA PRO A 251 -2.80 17.61 2.98
C PRO A 251 -3.97 17.10 2.12
N THR A 252 -3.95 15.81 1.80
CA THR A 252 -5.04 15.12 1.10
C THR A 252 -5.37 13.79 1.77
N LEU A 253 -6.67 13.46 1.85
CA LEU A 253 -7.18 12.15 2.23
C LEU A 253 -7.67 11.41 0.97
N ILE A 254 -7.02 10.30 0.66
CA ILE A 254 -7.42 9.37 -0.40
C ILE A 254 -8.12 8.18 0.25
N GLU A 255 -9.39 7.96 -0.06
CA GLU A 255 -10.07 6.70 0.22
C GLU A 255 -9.93 5.77 -0.98
N ALA A 256 -9.03 4.79 -0.89
CA ALA A 256 -8.89 3.72 -1.87
C ALA A 256 -9.95 2.64 -1.58
N VAL A 257 -11.04 2.62 -2.34
CA VAL A 257 -12.11 1.62 -2.22
C VAL A 257 -11.65 0.33 -2.89
N THR A 258 -11.34 -0.67 -2.07
CA THR A 258 -10.76 -1.96 -2.48
C THR A 258 -11.45 -3.08 -1.68
N TYR A 259 -10.90 -4.30 -1.74
CA TYR A 259 -11.42 -5.42 -0.99
C TYR A 259 -10.30 -6.37 -0.54
N ARG A 260 -10.40 -6.83 0.69
CA ARG A 260 -9.48 -7.82 1.24
C ARG A 260 -9.95 -9.21 0.80
N LEU A 261 -9.44 -9.71 -0.32
CA LEU A 261 -9.88 -11.00 -0.90
C LEU A 261 -9.54 -12.20 -0.01
N MET A 262 -8.55 -12.04 0.86
CA MET A 262 -8.09 -13.05 1.81
C MET A 262 -8.50 -12.72 3.27
N MET A 263 -8.11 -13.60 4.20
CA MET A 263 -8.39 -13.44 5.63
C MET A 263 -7.78 -12.15 6.21
N HIS A 264 -8.27 -11.70 7.37
CA HIS A 264 -7.68 -10.52 8.03
C HIS A 264 -6.19 -10.71 8.31
N THR A 265 -5.88 -11.82 8.97
CA THR A 265 -4.55 -12.38 9.18
C THR A 265 -4.66 -13.89 9.09
N THR A 266 -3.54 -14.60 9.05
CA THR A 266 -3.53 -16.07 9.04
C THR A 266 -4.11 -16.74 10.30
N ALA A 267 -4.49 -15.96 11.32
CA ALA A 267 -5.19 -16.43 12.51
C ALA A 267 -6.72 -16.21 12.46
N ASP A 268 -7.22 -15.63 11.37
CA ASP A 268 -8.64 -15.28 11.17
C ASP A 268 -9.35 -16.26 10.22
N ASP A 269 -10.67 -16.34 10.36
CA ASP A 269 -11.55 -17.15 9.51
C ASP A 269 -12.66 -16.27 8.93
N GLN A 270 -12.52 -15.96 7.65
CA GLN A 270 -13.40 -15.02 6.95
C GLN A 270 -14.80 -15.54 6.69
N TYR A 271 -14.95 -16.86 6.55
CA TYR A 271 -16.23 -17.50 6.20
C TYR A 271 -17.27 -17.37 7.32
N LYS A 272 -16.85 -16.93 8.51
CA LYS A 272 -17.75 -16.66 9.65
C LYS A 272 -18.54 -15.37 9.52
N TYR A 273 -18.10 -14.43 8.69
CA TYR A 273 -18.67 -13.09 8.65
C TYR A 273 -18.75 -12.46 7.25
N ARG A 274 -18.17 -13.09 6.21
CA ARG A 274 -18.27 -12.71 4.79
C ARG A 274 -19.05 -13.74 3.99
N THR A 275 -19.67 -13.31 2.89
CA THR A 275 -20.42 -14.19 1.98
C THR A 275 -19.60 -14.50 0.73
N GLU A 276 -19.77 -15.69 0.17
CA GLU A 276 -19.07 -16.09 -1.05
C GLU A 276 -19.53 -15.24 -2.26
N GLU A 277 -20.79 -14.81 -2.27
CA GLU A 277 -21.34 -13.92 -3.29
C GLU A 277 -20.65 -12.56 -3.31
N GLU A 278 -20.39 -11.97 -2.14
CA GLU A 278 -19.63 -10.73 -2.01
C GLU A 278 -18.19 -10.91 -2.54
N GLU A 279 -17.51 -11.98 -2.12
CA GLU A 279 -16.12 -12.24 -2.54
C GLU A 279 -16.01 -12.48 -4.05
N LYS A 280 -16.96 -13.20 -4.67
CA LYS A 280 -16.97 -13.47 -6.12
C LYS A 280 -16.97 -12.20 -6.95
N VAL A 281 -17.73 -11.17 -6.54
CA VAL A 281 -17.77 -9.88 -7.25
C VAL A 281 -16.39 -9.21 -7.19
N TRP A 282 -15.72 -9.25 -6.04
CA TRP A 282 -14.42 -8.61 -5.87
C TRP A 282 -13.27 -9.36 -6.56
N TRP A 283 -13.35 -10.68 -6.70
CA TRP A 283 -12.40 -11.45 -7.52
C TRP A 283 -12.44 -11.03 -8.99
N GLN A 284 -13.60 -10.64 -9.51
CA GLN A 284 -13.71 -10.11 -10.88
C GLN A 284 -13.07 -8.72 -11.04
N ARG A 285 -12.83 -8.04 -9.91
CA ARG A 285 -12.20 -6.72 -9.81
C ARG A 285 -10.75 -6.80 -9.33
N ASP A 286 -10.11 -7.97 -9.41
CA ASP A 286 -8.70 -8.12 -9.04
C ASP A 286 -7.83 -7.10 -9.82
N PRO A 287 -7.03 -6.26 -9.13
CA PRO A 287 -6.24 -5.23 -9.79
C PRO A 287 -5.23 -5.79 -10.80
N LEU A 288 -4.71 -7.00 -10.59
CA LEU A 288 -3.78 -7.63 -11.53
C LEU A 288 -4.48 -8.03 -12.83
N LEU A 289 -5.65 -8.66 -12.72
CA LEU A 289 -6.43 -9.06 -13.88
C LEU A 289 -6.87 -7.83 -14.70
N ARG A 290 -7.35 -6.80 -13.99
CA ARG A 290 -7.78 -5.54 -14.59
C ARG A 290 -6.65 -4.86 -15.36
N PHE A 291 -5.50 -4.69 -14.71
CA PHE A 291 -4.36 -3.99 -15.30
C PHE A 291 -3.70 -4.79 -16.43
N ARG A 292 -3.68 -6.12 -16.33
CA ARG A 292 -3.22 -6.99 -17.41
C ARG A 292 -4.04 -6.81 -18.69
N LYS A 293 -5.38 -6.86 -18.59
CA LYS A 293 -6.29 -6.64 -19.73
C LYS A 293 -6.01 -5.31 -20.42
N TYR A 294 -5.77 -4.26 -19.63
CA TYR A 294 -5.39 -2.95 -20.13
C TYR A 294 -4.08 -2.96 -20.92
N LEU A 295 -3.03 -3.60 -20.39
CA LEU A 295 -1.75 -3.72 -21.08
C LEU A 295 -1.87 -4.55 -22.38
N GLU A 296 -2.67 -5.62 -22.37
CA GLU A 296 -2.93 -6.46 -23.54
C GLU A 296 -3.72 -5.69 -24.62
N ALA A 297 -4.73 -4.91 -24.24
CA ALA A 297 -5.48 -4.04 -25.15
C ALA A 297 -4.58 -3.00 -25.84
N ARG A 298 -3.55 -2.53 -25.13
CA ARG A 298 -2.50 -1.64 -25.67
C ARG A 298 -1.39 -2.36 -26.44
N LYS A 299 -1.42 -3.70 -26.51
CA LYS A 299 -0.36 -4.55 -27.09
C LYS A 299 1.00 -4.37 -26.41
N PHE A 300 0.99 -4.00 -25.14
CA PHE A 300 2.20 -3.86 -24.33
C PHE A 300 2.57 -5.16 -23.60
N TRP A 301 1.60 -6.06 -23.45
CA TRP A 301 1.72 -7.33 -22.75
C TRP A 301 1.12 -8.48 -23.57
N SER A 302 1.63 -9.68 -23.34
CA SER A 302 1.18 -10.92 -23.98
C SER A 302 1.33 -12.12 -23.04
N GLU A 303 0.75 -13.26 -23.39
CA GLU A 303 0.96 -14.52 -22.67
C GLU A 303 2.44 -14.91 -22.55
N LYS A 304 3.25 -14.58 -23.56
CA LYS A 304 4.69 -14.85 -23.54
C LYS A 304 5.40 -13.99 -22.49
N ASP A 305 5.02 -12.72 -22.38
CA ASP A 305 5.57 -11.80 -21.38
C ASP A 305 5.15 -12.21 -19.97
N GLN A 306 3.90 -12.67 -19.82
CA GLN A 306 3.39 -13.22 -18.57
C GLN A 306 4.18 -14.46 -18.12
N ALA A 307 4.36 -15.44 -19.01
CA ALA A 307 5.13 -16.65 -18.70
C ALA A 307 6.60 -16.34 -18.37
N ALA A 308 7.19 -15.34 -19.05
CA ALA A 308 8.55 -14.88 -18.76
C ALA A 308 8.64 -14.23 -17.39
N LEU A 309 7.67 -13.39 -17.01
CA LEU A 309 7.58 -12.80 -15.67
C LEU A 309 7.46 -13.86 -14.59
N GLU A 310 6.61 -14.86 -14.79
CA GLU A 310 6.41 -15.94 -13.82
C GLU A 310 7.69 -16.75 -13.58
N GLU A 311 8.41 -17.12 -14.65
CA GLU A 311 9.69 -17.83 -14.51
C GLU A 311 10.77 -16.94 -13.86
N GLU A 312 10.81 -15.63 -14.18
CA GLU A 312 11.71 -14.68 -13.52
C GLU A 312 11.44 -14.61 -12.00
N LEU A 313 10.19 -14.40 -11.59
CA LEU A 313 9.82 -14.26 -10.19
C LEU A 313 9.98 -15.58 -9.43
N LYS A 314 9.78 -16.72 -10.09
CA LYS A 314 10.08 -18.05 -9.55
C LYS A 314 11.57 -18.26 -9.32
N ALA A 315 12.42 -17.83 -10.25
CA ALA A 315 13.87 -17.87 -10.08
C ALA A 315 14.30 -17.00 -8.89
N ARG A 316 13.77 -15.77 -8.78
CA ARG A 316 14.00 -14.87 -7.63
C ARG A 316 13.57 -15.50 -6.31
N LEU A 317 12.41 -16.15 -6.26
CA LEU A 317 11.97 -16.90 -5.07
C LEU A 317 12.88 -18.08 -4.75
N ALA A 318 13.40 -18.78 -5.76
CA ALA A 318 14.32 -19.90 -5.57
C ALA A 318 15.64 -19.45 -4.92
N GLU A 319 16.17 -18.28 -5.31
CA GLU A 319 17.35 -17.66 -4.70
C GLU A 319 17.10 -17.34 -3.22
N ILE A 320 15.97 -16.70 -2.91
CA ILE A 320 15.58 -16.40 -1.52
C ILE A 320 15.45 -17.69 -0.71
N ASN A 321 14.84 -18.72 -1.28
CA ASN A 321 14.71 -20.03 -0.64
C ASN A 321 16.08 -20.70 -0.41
N ALA A 322 17.04 -20.54 -1.32
CA ALA A 322 18.39 -21.05 -1.14
C ALA A 322 19.12 -20.31 0.00
N ILE A 323 18.93 -19.00 0.12
CA ILE A 323 19.44 -18.20 1.23
C ILE A 323 18.86 -18.71 2.55
N LEU A 324 17.53 -18.89 2.64
CA LEU A 324 16.86 -19.42 3.82
C LEU A 324 17.39 -20.82 4.19
N ARG A 325 17.57 -21.73 3.22
CA ARG A 325 18.12 -23.07 3.49
C ARG A 325 19.55 -23.05 4.02
N LYS A 326 20.42 -22.19 3.46
CA LYS A 326 21.84 -22.11 3.83
C LYS A 326 22.06 -21.52 5.22
N ASN A 327 21.17 -20.62 5.63
CA ASN A 327 21.31 -19.81 6.82
C ASN A 327 20.44 -20.29 8.00
N GLY A 328 19.72 -21.40 7.79
CA GLY A 328 18.63 -21.83 8.67
C GLY A 328 17.34 -21.15 8.26
N GLU A 329 16.25 -21.92 8.19
CA GLU A 329 14.92 -21.32 8.18
C GLU A 329 14.79 -20.48 9.46
N PRO A 330 13.98 -19.40 9.48
CA PRO A 330 13.80 -18.61 10.67
C PRO A 330 12.97 -19.44 11.69
N GLU A 331 13.58 -20.46 12.30
CA GLU A 331 13.03 -21.23 13.42
C GLU A 331 13.70 -20.80 14.75
N THR A 332 14.79 -20.05 14.63
CA THR A 332 15.62 -19.47 15.69
C THR A 332 16.08 -18.10 15.21
N PRO A 333 16.55 -17.17 16.09
CA PRO A 333 17.08 -15.89 15.64
C PRO A 333 18.09 -16.19 14.56
N LEU A 334 17.95 -15.55 13.38
CA LEU A 334 18.98 -15.62 12.34
C LEU A 334 20.32 -15.36 13.04
N ASN A 335 21.12 -16.39 13.23
CA ASN A 335 22.13 -16.45 14.29
C ASN A 335 23.01 -15.18 14.30
N ILE A 336 22.66 -14.20 15.14
CA ILE A 336 23.37 -12.93 15.27
C ILE A 336 24.72 -13.19 15.96
N GLU A 337 24.79 -14.28 16.75
CA GLU A 337 26.02 -14.83 17.32
C GLU A 337 26.74 -15.73 16.29
N GLY A 338 27.29 -15.10 15.26
CA GLY A 338 28.11 -15.80 14.27
C GLY A 338 28.74 -14.93 13.18
N GLY A 339 28.52 -13.60 13.21
CA GLY A 339 29.19 -12.69 12.28
C GLY A 339 28.70 -12.76 10.82
N LYS A 340 27.58 -13.42 10.54
CA LYS A 340 26.90 -13.27 9.24
C LYS A 340 25.96 -12.09 9.31
N ASP A 341 26.48 -10.94 8.93
CA ASP A 341 25.72 -9.71 8.78
C ASP A 341 24.72 -9.83 7.62
N TYR A 342 23.44 -10.09 7.93
CA TYR A 342 22.39 -10.17 6.92
C TYR A 342 22.15 -8.83 6.21
N ARG A 343 22.68 -7.69 6.69
CA ARG A 343 22.73 -6.45 5.90
C ARG A 343 23.49 -6.64 4.58
N LYS A 344 24.37 -7.63 4.48
CA LYS A 344 25.18 -7.94 3.29
C LYS A 344 24.61 -9.04 2.38
N LEU A 345 23.48 -9.66 2.76
CA LEU A 345 22.92 -10.81 2.04
C LEU A 345 21.68 -10.46 1.19
N ALA A 346 21.09 -9.28 1.39
CA ALA A 346 20.13 -8.73 0.46
C ALA A 346 20.91 -8.00 -0.64
N GLU A 347 20.91 -8.53 -1.87
CA GLU A 347 21.29 -7.69 -3.01
C GLU A 347 20.24 -6.58 -3.12
N PRO A 348 20.63 -5.30 -3.11
CA PRO A 348 19.68 -4.21 -3.29
C PRO A 348 18.99 -4.36 -4.64
N TYR A 349 17.71 -3.97 -4.72
CA TYR A 349 17.01 -3.82 -6.00
C TYR A 349 17.83 -2.86 -6.86
N GLN A 350 18.57 -3.40 -7.83
CA GLN A 350 19.23 -2.58 -8.84
C GLN A 350 18.14 -2.07 -9.77
N SER A 351 17.66 -0.85 -9.53
CA SER A 351 17.05 -0.09 -10.61
C SER A 351 18.10 0.03 -11.72
N ARG A 352 17.82 -0.60 -12.87
CA ARG A 352 18.64 -0.41 -14.07
C ARG A 352 18.48 1.04 -14.54
N PRO A 353 19.55 1.61 -15.14
CA PRO A 353 19.73 3.05 -15.35
C PRO A 353 18.65 3.72 -16.19
#